data_AF-A0A2W6C064-F1
#
_entry.id   AF-A0A2W6C064-F1
#
_cell.length_a   1.000
_cell.length_b   1.000
_cell.length_c   1.000
_cell.angle_alpha   90.00
_cell.angle_beta   90.00
_cell.angle_gamma   90.00
#
_symmetry.space_group_name_H-M   'P 1'
#
loop_
_entity.id
_entity.type
_entity.pdbx_description
1 polymer ?
#
loop_
_entity_poly.entity_id
_entity_poly.type
_entity_poly.pdbx_seq_one_letter_code
_entity_poly.pdbx_strand_id
1 'polypeptide(L)'
;MGDPGGAAAGSGGAVQRSAADGRARRATVQPGGGTDLDAQRSVWQLGADPADPPDEFVAPDQTASGSPAAAVPMISRSRTRHRPRVLDEVAGQVRFERGSVAEFGSPQRAAVLVHWARTPVLSRSVTTLAGELARAGYRLVLVSACESPQPLNWRGTCPPDATVLRKPNAGYDFGSWAVALNELPAITQAERVILTNDSMAGPFAPLAGVLAQFEHCSADVFGLTDTRQYFRHLQSYFVGFTDGLLGEAPLAAFFADIRLEDTKWDVINRYELGLNRLFRREGYGYTAGFRADDVVPAGDNPVIRGWWRLLERGFPFVKREILRDPDVAPRADWVSREVAAVFGQRIEEWV
;
A
#
# COMPACT_ATOMS: atom_id res chain seq x y z
N MET A 1 50.17 34.68 -26.60
CA MET A 1 51.05 34.58 -27.78
C MET A 1 51.13 33.11 -28.14
N GLY A 2 50.74 32.59 -29.29
CA GLY A 2 50.10 33.09 -30.50
C GLY A 2 49.74 31.83 -31.27
N ASP A 3 48.56 31.81 -31.87
CA ASP A 3 48.20 30.84 -32.92
C ASP A 3 49.06 31.12 -34.17
N PRO A 4 49.30 30.15 -35.06
CA PRO A 4 48.43 30.11 -36.23
C PRO A 4 48.14 28.70 -36.80
N GLY A 5 46.86 28.42 -37.03
CA GLY A 5 46.24 28.26 -38.36
C GLY A 5 46.92 27.40 -39.45
N GLY A 6 46.16 26.45 -40.00
CA GLY A 6 46.45 25.82 -41.30
C GLY A 6 45.41 24.79 -41.73
N ALA A 7 44.58 25.15 -42.71
CA ALA A 7 43.47 24.39 -43.27
C ALA A 7 43.85 23.54 -44.51
N ALA A 8 43.08 22.48 -44.79
CA ALA A 8 42.65 21.99 -46.13
C ALA A 8 41.99 20.59 -45.94
N ALA A 9 40.69 20.37 -46.18
CA ALA A 9 39.97 20.29 -47.45
C ALA A 9 40.37 19.09 -48.35
N GLY A 10 39.40 18.21 -48.62
CA GLY A 10 39.50 17.28 -49.77
C GLY A 10 38.54 16.08 -49.74
N SER A 11 37.42 16.20 -50.48
CA SER A 11 36.67 15.16 -51.24
C SER A 11 36.30 13.82 -50.58
N GLY A 12 35.07 13.32 -50.62
CA GLY A 12 34.11 13.32 -51.72
C GLY A 12 33.86 11.86 -52.13
N GLY A 13 32.63 11.37 -51.99
CA GLY A 13 32.28 9.99 -52.35
C GLY A 13 30.87 9.60 -51.93
N ALA A 14 29.87 10.13 -52.65
CA ALA A 14 28.51 9.65 -52.62
C ALA A 14 28.39 8.35 -53.42
N VAL A 15 27.75 7.31 -52.86
CA VAL A 15 27.07 6.27 -53.65
C VAL A 15 25.70 6.01 -53.03
N GLN A 16 24.74 5.96 -53.93
CA GLN A 16 23.29 5.93 -53.74
C GLN A 16 22.73 4.55 -53.39
N ARG A 17 21.61 4.60 -52.63
CA ARG A 17 20.36 3.81 -52.74
C ARG A 17 20.41 2.28 -52.58
N SER A 18 19.65 1.81 -51.59
CA SER A 18 18.57 0.84 -51.83
C SER A 18 17.53 0.94 -50.71
N ALA A 19 16.31 1.29 -51.10
CA ALA A 19 15.11 1.19 -50.28
C ALA A 19 14.58 -0.25 -50.40
N ALA A 20 14.30 -0.88 -49.27
CA ALA A 20 13.53 -2.12 -49.23
C ALA A 20 12.39 -1.97 -48.23
N ASP A 21 11.19 -2.04 -48.79
CA ASP A 21 9.90 -2.10 -48.14
C ASP A 21 9.83 -3.17 -47.05
N GLY A 22 9.34 -2.77 -45.88
CA GLY A 22 8.98 -3.68 -44.78
C GLY A 22 7.71 -3.19 -44.11
N ARG A 23 6.56 -3.37 -44.78
CA ARG A 23 5.22 -3.18 -44.20
C ARG A 23 5.03 -4.12 -42.99
N ALA A 24 5.26 -3.62 -41.78
CA ALA A 24 4.76 -4.25 -40.57
C ALA A 24 3.29 -3.83 -40.37
N ARG A 25 2.41 -4.84 -40.40
CA ARG A 25 0.95 -4.72 -40.29
C ARG A 25 0.57 -4.07 -38.95
N ARG A 26 0.04 -2.85 -38.98
CA ARG A 26 -0.76 -2.30 -37.88
C ARG A 26 -2.07 -3.10 -37.82
N ALA A 27 -2.25 -3.91 -36.78
CA ALA A 27 -3.54 -4.48 -36.45
C ALA A 27 -4.40 -3.36 -35.82
N THR A 28 -5.38 -2.89 -36.58
CA THR A 28 -6.45 -2.01 -36.13
C THR A 28 -7.35 -2.81 -35.19
N VAL A 29 -7.25 -2.58 -33.89
CA VAL A 29 -8.24 -3.07 -32.92
C VAL A 29 -9.34 -2.00 -32.82
N GLN A 30 -10.54 -2.34 -33.29
CA GLN A 30 -11.72 -1.50 -33.08
C GLN A 30 -12.18 -1.58 -31.61
N PRO A 31 -12.72 -0.49 -31.04
CA PRO A 31 -13.22 -0.48 -29.69
C PRO A 31 -14.61 -1.14 -29.65
N GLY A 32 -14.67 -2.39 -29.18
CA GLY A 32 -15.91 -3.03 -28.78
C GLY A 32 -16.36 -2.46 -27.44
N GLY A 33 -17.37 -1.59 -27.47
CA GLY A 33 -18.07 -1.11 -26.29
C GLY A 33 -18.89 -2.24 -25.65
N GLY A 34 -18.70 -2.40 -24.35
CA GLY A 34 -19.44 -3.33 -23.50
C GLY A 34 -18.86 -3.23 -22.10
N THR A 35 -19.39 -2.29 -21.30
CA THR A 35 -19.08 -2.20 -19.88
C THR A 35 -19.70 -3.40 -19.18
N ASP A 36 -18.90 -4.46 -19.03
CA ASP A 36 -19.28 -5.61 -18.22
C ASP A 36 -19.06 -5.27 -16.74
N LEU A 37 -20.14 -4.78 -16.10
CA LEU A 37 -20.18 -4.40 -14.69
C LEU A 37 -20.05 -5.62 -13.75
N ASP A 38 -20.16 -6.86 -14.26
CA ASP A 38 -20.07 -8.07 -13.43
C ASP A 38 -18.63 -8.56 -13.24
N ALA A 39 -17.70 -8.22 -14.14
CA ALA A 39 -16.26 -8.48 -13.95
C ALA A 39 -15.62 -7.61 -12.85
N GLN A 40 -16.33 -6.59 -12.35
CA GLN A 40 -15.89 -5.75 -11.23
C GLN A 40 -16.29 -6.32 -9.85
N ARG A 41 -17.10 -7.39 -9.81
CA ARG A 41 -17.68 -7.94 -8.57
C ARG A 41 -16.88 -9.09 -7.95
N SER A 42 -15.94 -9.71 -8.68
CA SER A 42 -15.19 -10.89 -8.24
C SER A 42 -13.80 -10.62 -7.65
N VAL A 43 -13.43 -9.36 -7.38
CA VAL A 43 -12.07 -8.97 -6.93
C VAL A 43 -11.82 -9.22 -5.42
N TRP A 44 -12.81 -9.76 -4.69
CA TRP A 44 -12.77 -9.77 -3.22
C TRP A 44 -13.17 -11.09 -2.57
N GLN A 45 -12.63 -12.19 -3.07
CA GLN A 45 -12.44 -13.39 -2.25
C GLN A 45 -10.95 -13.55 -1.95
N LEU A 46 -10.62 -14.24 -0.84
CA LEU A 46 -9.25 -14.57 -0.40
C LEU A 46 -8.58 -13.55 0.53
N GLY A 47 -9.21 -13.40 1.70
CA GLY A 47 -8.53 -13.40 2.99
C GLY A 47 -9.08 -14.46 3.97
N ALA A 48 -10.09 -15.22 3.57
CA ALA A 48 -10.69 -16.31 4.34
C ALA A 48 -10.15 -17.67 3.86
N ASP A 49 -10.02 -18.59 4.81
CA ASP A 49 -9.72 -20.01 4.60
C ASP A 49 -10.75 -20.62 3.63
N PRO A 50 -10.39 -21.53 2.71
CA PRO A 50 -11.35 -22.27 1.85
C PRO A 50 -12.39 -23.13 2.62
N ALA A 51 -12.48 -23.02 3.95
CA ALA A 51 -13.48 -23.70 4.78
C ALA A 51 -14.72 -22.86 5.12
N ASP A 52 -14.79 -21.58 4.73
CA ASP A 52 -16.00 -20.76 4.91
C ASP A 52 -16.95 -20.88 3.69
N PRO A 53 -18.27 -21.09 3.90
CA PRO A 53 -19.22 -21.16 2.80
C PRO A 53 -19.33 -19.78 2.10
N PRO A 54 -19.50 -19.75 0.77
CA PRO A 54 -19.65 -18.49 0.05
C PRO A 54 -20.94 -17.79 0.46
N ASP A 55 -20.84 -16.49 0.77
CA ASP A 55 -21.99 -15.62 0.99
C ASP A 55 -22.83 -15.51 -0.29
N GLU A 56 -24.06 -16.02 -0.26
CA GLU A 56 -25.05 -15.81 -1.31
C GLU A 56 -25.52 -14.34 -1.30
N PHE A 57 -25.09 -13.59 -2.29
CA PHE A 57 -25.62 -12.26 -2.58
C PHE A 57 -26.90 -12.38 -3.41
N VAL A 58 -28.07 -12.19 -2.79
CA VAL A 58 -29.35 -12.10 -3.51
C VAL A 58 -29.51 -10.70 -4.09
N ALA A 59 -29.37 -10.57 -5.41
CA ALA A 59 -29.65 -9.32 -6.12
C ALA A 59 -31.17 -9.04 -6.15
N PRO A 60 -31.61 -7.80 -5.95
CA PRO A 60 -33.03 -7.45 -6.08
C PRO A 60 -33.43 -7.41 -7.55
N ASP A 61 -34.49 -8.15 -7.89
CA ASP A 61 -35.12 -8.19 -9.20
C ASP A 61 -35.66 -6.81 -9.59
N GLN A 62 -35.24 -6.31 -10.75
CA GLN A 62 -35.80 -5.11 -11.37
C GLN A 62 -36.79 -5.51 -12.46
N THR A 63 -38.03 -5.77 -12.08
CA THR A 63 -39.17 -5.61 -12.98
C THR A 63 -40.41 -5.07 -12.26
N ALA A 64 -41.11 -4.18 -12.98
CA ALA A 64 -42.50 -3.75 -12.82
C ALA A 64 -42.86 -2.58 -11.86
N SER A 65 -43.41 -1.56 -12.52
CA SER A 65 -44.17 -0.41 -12.07
C SER A 65 -45.42 -0.74 -11.25
N GLY A 66 -45.69 0.06 -10.21
CA GLY A 66 -47.03 0.20 -9.61
C GLY A 66 -47.02 0.39 -8.09
N SER A 67 -47.37 1.58 -7.63
CA SER A 67 -47.90 1.81 -6.26
C SER A 67 -49.42 1.54 -6.27
N PRO A 68 -50.04 1.04 -5.18
CA PRO A 68 -50.14 1.81 -3.94
C PRO A 68 -50.05 1.03 -2.61
N ALA A 69 -49.60 1.77 -1.59
CA ALA A 69 -49.79 1.62 -0.13
C ALA A 69 -50.26 0.25 0.44
N ALA A 70 -49.33 -0.47 1.05
CA ALA A 70 -49.58 -1.42 2.14
C ALA A 70 -48.37 -1.48 3.08
N ALA A 71 -48.63 -1.69 4.37
CA ALA A 71 -47.75 -1.54 5.52
C ALA A 71 -46.27 -1.92 5.31
N VAL A 72 -45.38 -0.97 5.63
CA VAL A 72 -43.94 -1.21 5.78
C VAL A 72 -43.74 -2.19 6.95
N PRO A 73 -43.20 -3.40 6.74
CA PRO A 73 -42.67 -4.16 7.84
C PRO A 73 -41.46 -3.38 8.33
N MET A 74 -41.48 -2.93 9.59
CA MET A 74 -40.27 -2.49 10.29
C MET A 74 -39.27 -3.64 10.27
N ILE A 75 -38.39 -3.64 9.27
CA ILE A 75 -37.16 -4.43 9.31
C ILE A 75 -36.29 -3.74 10.37
N SER A 76 -36.39 -4.33 11.56
CA SER A 76 -35.47 -4.32 12.68
C SER A 76 -34.25 -3.41 12.44
N ARG A 77 -34.25 -2.27 13.16
CA ARG A 77 -33.02 -1.54 13.48
C ARG A 77 -32.00 -2.57 13.96
N SER A 78 -31.02 -2.89 13.12
CA SER A 78 -29.83 -3.61 13.55
C SER A 78 -29.30 -2.87 14.78
N ARG A 79 -29.46 -3.50 15.95
CA ARG A 79 -28.87 -3.04 17.20
C ARG A 79 -27.40 -2.81 16.88
N THR A 80 -26.93 -1.58 17.02
CA THR A 80 -25.50 -1.26 16.98
C THR A 80 -24.80 -2.18 17.98
N ARG A 81 -24.30 -3.33 17.52
CA ARG A 81 -23.41 -4.18 18.30
C ARG A 81 -22.23 -3.29 18.62
N HIS A 82 -21.99 -3.04 19.90
CA HIS A 82 -20.84 -2.29 20.35
C HIS A 82 -19.59 -3.08 19.96
N ARG A 83 -18.96 -2.73 18.84
CA ARG A 83 -17.75 -3.43 18.37
C ARG A 83 -16.58 -3.06 19.29
N PRO A 84 -15.85 -4.02 19.84
CA PRO A 84 -14.75 -3.74 20.75
C PRO A 84 -13.64 -2.95 20.04
N ARG A 85 -12.94 -2.09 20.78
CA ARG A 85 -11.74 -1.42 20.25
C ARG A 85 -10.60 -2.44 20.19
N VAL A 86 -9.75 -2.33 19.18
CA VAL A 86 -8.58 -3.19 19.03
C VAL A 86 -7.67 -3.07 20.25
N LEU A 87 -7.45 -1.85 20.75
CA LEU A 87 -6.60 -1.61 21.91
C LEU A 87 -7.14 -2.30 23.18
N ASP A 88 -8.46 -2.37 23.34
CA ASP A 88 -9.07 -3.09 24.46
C ASP A 88 -8.89 -4.61 24.30
N GLU A 89 -9.06 -5.12 23.08
CA GLU A 89 -8.95 -6.56 22.78
C GLU A 89 -7.52 -7.10 23.00
N VAL A 90 -6.51 -6.34 22.57
CA VAL A 90 -5.11 -6.77 22.63
C VAL A 90 -4.40 -6.35 23.93
N ALA A 91 -5.10 -5.65 24.82
CA ALA A 91 -4.55 -5.20 26.10
C ALA A 91 -3.95 -6.38 26.88
N GLY A 92 -2.71 -6.23 27.35
CA GLY A 92 -1.97 -7.28 28.07
C GLY A 92 -1.44 -8.43 27.19
N GLN A 93 -1.74 -8.44 25.89
CA GLN A 93 -1.24 -9.43 24.93
C GLN A 93 -0.12 -8.88 24.04
N VAL A 94 0.13 -7.58 24.09
CA VAL A 94 1.25 -6.93 23.39
C VAL A 94 2.54 -7.18 24.18
N ARG A 95 3.57 -7.67 23.51
CA ARG A 95 4.90 -7.87 24.12
C ARG A 95 6.00 -7.27 23.25
N PHE A 96 7.03 -6.75 23.91
CA PHE A 96 8.27 -6.37 23.26
C PHE A 96 9.13 -7.63 23.09
N GLU A 97 9.28 -8.08 21.84
CA GLU A 97 10.28 -9.12 21.51
C GLU A 97 11.69 -8.52 21.49
N ARG A 98 11.79 -7.23 21.15
CA ARG A 98 13.04 -6.46 21.19
C ARG A 98 12.76 -4.99 21.49
N GLY A 99 13.66 -4.36 22.24
CA GLY A 99 13.55 -2.97 22.64
C GLY A 99 12.55 -2.76 23.77
N SER A 100 12.34 -1.51 24.13
CA SER A 100 11.42 -1.12 25.19
C SER A 100 10.97 0.32 24.97
N VAL A 101 9.96 0.76 25.72
CA VAL A 101 9.52 2.17 25.71
C VAL A 101 10.67 3.11 26.09
N ALA A 102 11.47 2.75 27.09
CA ALA A 102 12.61 3.55 27.55
C ALA A 102 13.70 3.66 26.48
N GLU A 103 14.03 2.56 25.80
CA GLU A 103 15.03 2.56 24.73
C GLU A 103 14.54 3.23 23.46
N PHE A 104 13.22 3.30 23.22
CA PHE A 104 12.67 3.95 22.02
C PHE A 104 12.93 5.46 22.00
N GLY A 105 12.88 6.12 23.16
CA GLY A 105 13.20 7.53 23.33
C GLY A 105 12.25 8.46 22.56
N SER A 106 12.79 9.57 22.07
CA SER A 106 12.04 10.62 21.35
C SER A 106 12.67 10.89 19.98
N PRO A 107 12.40 10.03 18.98
CA PRO A 107 13.02 10.15 17.67
C PRO A 107 12.45 11.34 16.89
N GLN A 108 13.29 12.01 16.10
CA GLN A 108 12.82 12.99 15.11
C GLN A 108 12.08 12.31 13.94
N ARG A 109 12.48 11.08 13.60
CA ARG A 109 11.88 10.29 12.51
C ARG A 109 11.51 8.91 13.00
N ALA A 110 10.27 8.48 12.78
CA ALA A 110 9.78 7.17 13.21
C ALA A 110 9.10 6.43 12.06
N ALA A 111 9.32 5.13 11.95
CA ALA A 111 8.64 4.30 10.95
C ALA A 111 8.00 3.09 11.62
N VAL A 112 6.70 2.90 11.41
CA VAL A 112 5.95 1.73 11.88
C VAL A 112 5.68 0.82 10.69
N LEU A 113 6.35 -0.33 10.67
CA LEU A 113 6.14 -1.39 9.70
C LEU A 113 5.27 -2.48 10.32
N VAL A 114 4.11 -2.73 9.72
CA VAL A 114 3.24 -3.83 10.12
C VAL A 114 3.58 -5.09 9.32
N HIS A 115 3.57 -6.21 10.02
CA HIS A 115 3.83 -7.53 9.46
C HIS A 115 2.82 -8.57 9.96
N TRP A 116 2.37 -9.45 9.08
CA TRP A 116 1.62 -10.65 9.44
C TRP A 116 2.16 -11.89 8.72
N ALA A 117 2.31 -12.99 9.46
CA ALA A 117 2.67 -14.29 8.89
C ALA A 117 2.28 -15.44 9.82
N ARG A 118 2.03 -16.62 9.25
CA ARG A 118 1.82 -17.85 10.03
C ARG A 118 3.13 -18.40 10.61
N THR A 119 4.24 -18.18 9.91
CA THR A 119 5.58 -18.65 10.30
C THR A 119 6.42 -17.47 10.83
N PRO A 120 7.45 -17.72 11.66
CA PRO A 120 8.27 -16.63 12.20
C PRO A 120 9.23 -16.03 11.17
N VAL A 121 9.27 -16.55 9.95
CA VAL A 121 10.26 -16.18 8.93
C VAL A 121 9.78 -14.94 8.18
N LEU A 122 10.49 -13.83 8.36
CA LEU A 122 10.22 -12.60 7.63
C LEU A 122 10.60 -12.75 6.16
N SER A 123 9.72 -12.28 5.28
CA SER A 123 10.02 -12.19 3.85
C SER A 123 11.19 -11.22 3.59
N ARG A 124 11.88 -11.38 2.45
CA ARG A 124 12.95 -10.45 2.05
C ARG A 124 12.40 -9.03 1.83
N SER A 125 11.14 -8.89 1.40
CA SER A 125 10.48 -7.58 1.30
C SER A 125 10.48 -6.84 2.64
N VAL A 126 10.04 -7.50 3.71
CA VAL A 126 9.96 -6.93 5.05
C VAL A 126 11.34 -6.54 5.57
N THR A 127 12.32 -7.44 5.45
CA THR A 127 13.66 -7.22 6.01
C THR A 127 14.42 -6.15 5.23
N THR A 128 14.23 -6.08 3.92
CA THR A 128 14.80 -5.03 3.06
C THR A 128 14.15 -3.68 3.35
N LEU A 129 12.81 -3.61 3.41
CA LEU A 129 12.09 -2.36 3.72
C LEU A 129 12.50 -1.82 5.11
N ALA A 130 12.54 -2.68 6.12
CA ALA A 130 13.03 -2.34 7.45
C ALA A 130 14.46 -1.79 7.43
N GLY A 131 15.36 -2.43 6.68
CA GLY A 131 16.74 -1.99 6.52
C GLY A 131 16.88 -0.65 5.81
N GLU A 132 16.10 -0.41 4.75
CA GLU A 132 16.08 0.87 4.02
C GLU A 132 15.60 2.03 4.91
N LEU A 133 14.51 1.82 5.66
CA LEU A 133 13.97 2.81 6.59
C LEU A 133 14.99 3.16 7.69
N ALA A 134 15.58 2.13 8.32
CA ALA A 134 16.57 2.32 9.36
C ALA A 134 17.83 3.05 8.83
N ARG A 135 18.31 2.70 7.64
CA ARG A 135 19.46 3.36 6.99
C ARG A 135 19.18 4.83 6.64
N ALA A 136 17.92 5.19 6.43
CA ALA A 136 17.50 6.57 6.22
C ALA A 136 17.30 7.36 7.53
N GLY A 137 17.61 6.77 8.69
CA GLY A 137 17.56 7.43 9.99
C GLY A 137 16.20 7.35 10.69
N TYR A 138 15.26 6.54 10.19
CA TYR A 138 13.99 6.30 10.88
C TYR A 138 14.21 5.35 12.06
N ARG A 139 13.71 5.73 13.25
CA ARG A 139 13.57 4.81 14.37
C ARG A 139 12.47 3.80 14.03
N LEU A 140 12.88 2.57 13.74
CA LEU A 140 11.99 1.53 13.24
C LEU A 140 11.23 0.84 14.38
N VAL A 141 9.92 0.70 14.19
CA VAL A 141 9.04 -0.17 14.97
C VAL A 141 8.45 -1.21 14.03
N LEU A 142 8.77 -2.49 14.26
CA LEU A 142 8.08 -3.60 13.60
C LEU A 142 6.95 -4.08 14.51
N VAL A 143 5.71 -4.02 14.04
CA VAL A 143 4.56 -4.62 14.73
C VAL A 143 4.18 -5.89 14.00
N SER A 144 4.40 -7.03 14.64
CA SER A 144 4.19 -8.34 14.03
C SER A 144 3.02 -9.07 14.68
N ALA A 145 1.99 -9.30 13.88
CA ALA A 145 0.84 -10.15 14.22
C ALA A 145 1.08 -11.63 13.87
N CYS A 146 2.35 -12.07 13.89
CA CYS A 146 2.73 -13.43 13.52
C CYS A 146 2.19 -14.47 14.51
N GLU A 147 1.53 -15.51 13.98
CA GLU A 147 0.87 -16.59 14.74
C GLU A 147 1.86 -17.48 15.49
N SER A 148 3.07 -17.65 14.95
CA SER A 148 4.10 -18.48 15.58
C SER A 148 4.63 -17.83 16.86
N PRO A 149 4.68 -18.54 18.00
CA PRO A 149 5.26 -17.99 19.23
C PRO A 149 6.78 -17.84 19.19
N GLN A 150 7.45 -18.41 18.18
CA GLN A 150 8.90 -18.36 18.03
C GLN A 150 9.39 -16.93 17.76
N PRO A 151 10.66 -16.60 18.13
CA PRO A 151 11.29 -15.34 17.75
C PRO A 151 11.28 -15.15 16.24
N LEU A 152 11.09 -13.91 15.77
CA LEU A 152 11.08 -13.61 14.35
C LEU A 152 12.46 -13.85 13.73
N ASN A 153 12.48 -14.57 12.62
CA ASN A 153 13.66 -14.81 11.83
C ASN A 153 13.78 -13.75 10.73
N TRP A 154 14.73 -12.84 10.90
CA TRP A 154 15.00 -11.70 10.01
C TRP A 154 15.73 -12.06 8.72
N ARG A 155 16.02 -13.36 8.46
CA ARG A 155 16.83 -13.80 7.31
C ARG A 155 18.14 -12.98 7.17
N GLY A 156 18.75 -12.64 8.30
CA GLY A 156 19.84 -11.68 8.39
C GLY A 156 19.78 -10.92 9.72
N THR A 157 20.43 -9.75 9.75
CA THR A 157 20.52 -8.94 10.96
C THR A 157 19.33 -7.98 11.04
N CYS A 158 18.60 -8.03 12.16
CA CYS A 158 17.62 -7.01 12.50
C CYS A 158 18.32 -5.66 12.71
N PRO A 159 17.80 -4.52 12.20
CA PRO A 159 18.41 -3.22 12.41
C PRO A 159 18.71 -2.98 13.90
N PRO A 160 19.91 -2.51 14.30
CA PRO A 160 20.35 -2.44 15.71
C PRO A 160 19.38 -1.70 16.65
N ASP A 161 18.66 -0.75 16.08
CA ASP A 161 17.82 0.22 16.76
C ASP A 161 16.32 -0.03 16.56
N ALA A 162 15.95 -1.20 16.04
CA ALA A 162 14.56 -1.57 15.83
C ALA A 162 13.89 -2.04 17.13
N THR A 163 12.72 -1.49 17.42
CA THR A 163 11.78 -2.03 18.40
C THR A 163 10.85 -3.04 17.72
N VAL A 164 10.63 -4.19 18.34
CA VAL A 164 9.77 -5.26 17.79
C VAL A 164 8.64 -5.56 18.76
N LEU A 165 7.41 -5.24 18.35
CA LEU A 165 6.18 -5.53 19.07
C LEU A 165 5.53 -6.80 18.49
N ARG A 166 5.09 -7.71 19.36
CA ARG A 166 4.25 -8.86 19.01
C ARG A 166 2.86 -8.66 19.58
N LYS A 167 1.83 -8.96 18.78
CA LYS A 167 0.41 -8.88 19.16
C LYS A 167 -0.40 -10.00 18.50
N PRO A 168 -1.60 -10.32 18.99
CA PRO A 168 -2.57 -11.12 18.24
C PRO A 168 -2.98 -10.44 16.92
N ASN A 169 -3.45 -11.21 15.93
CA ASN A 169 -3.96 -10.66 14.67
C ASN A 169 -5.36 -10.07 14.82
N ALA A 170 -5.46 -8.94 15.53
CA ALA A 170 -6.69 -8.21 15.76
C ALA A 170 -6.62 -6.82 15.08
N GLY A 171 -7.63 -6.46 14.31
CA GLY A 171 -7.75 -5.14 13.65
C GLY A 171 -6.82 -4.90 12.47
N TYR A 172 -6.14 -5.94 11.95
CA TYR A 172 -5.23 -5.87 10.79
C TYR A 172 -4.19 -4.73 10.91
N ASP A 173 -3.85 -4.10 9.79
CA ASP A 173 -2.81 -3.06 9.72
C ASP A 173 -3.11 -1.84 10.58
N PHE A 174 -4.33 -1.30 10.48
CA PHE A 174 -4.76 -0.17 11.29
C PHE A 174 -4.72 -0.46 12.79
N GLY A 175 -5.13 -1.67 13.19
CA GLY A 175 -5.02 -2.12 14.56
C GLY A 175 -3.57 -2.27 15.02
N SER A 176 -2.65 -2.64 14.13
CA SER A 176 -1.22 -2.74 14.44
C SER A 176 -0.55 -1.37 14.55
N TRP A 177 -0.92 -0.41 13.70
CA TRP A 177 -0.50 0.98 13.87
C TRP A 177 -1.05 1.58 15.17
N ALA A 178 -2.34 1.37 15.47
CA ALA A 178 -2.94 1.82 16.73
C ALA A 178 -2.17 1.29 17.95
N VAL A 179 -1.78 0.00 17.94
CA VAL A 179 -0.94 -0.59 19.00
C VAL A 179 0.41 0.11 19.10
N ALA A 180 1.13 0.32 17.99
CA ALA A 180 2.41 1.02 18.05
C ALA A 180 2.27 2.44 18.62
N LEU A 181 1.26 3.20 18.17
CA LEU A 181 1.03 4.57 18.63
C LEU A 181 0.63 4.62 20.11
N ASN A 182 -0.06 3.59 20.62
CA ASN A 182 -0.41 3.45 22.03
C ASN A 182 0.79 3.07 22.91
N GLU A 183 1.57 2.07 22.50
CA GLU A 183 2.72 1.58 23.28
C GLU A 183 3.91 2.53 23.23
N LEU A 184 4.04 3.29 22.12
CA LEU A 184 5.15 4.22 21.88
C LEU A 184 4.60 5.61 21.47
N PRO A 185 3.99 6.37 22.39
CA PRO A 185 3.37 7.66 22.06
C PRO A 185 4.33 8.69 21.45
N ALA A 186 5.63 8.55 21.71
CA ALA A 186 6.68 9.39 21.12
C ALA A 186 6.69 9.35 19.58
N ILE A 187 6.14 8.30 18.94
CA ILE A 187 5.95 8.25 17.48
C ILE A 187 5.09 9.43 17.03
N THR A 188 4.00 9.73 17.74
CA THR A 188 3.05 10.79 17.33
C THR A 188 3.64 12.20 17.36
N GLN A 189 4.75 12.38 18.07
CA GLN A 189 5.44 13.66 18.25
C GLN A 189 6.65 13.81 17.31
N ALA A 190 6.98 12.79 16.52
CA ALA A 190 8.08 12.84 15.59
C ALA A 190 7.76 13.79 14.40
N GLU A 191 8.79 14.44 13.89
CA GLU A 191 8.70 15.38 12.75
C GLU A 191 8.34 14.65 11.45
N ARG A 192 8.79 13.40 11.29
CA ARG A 192 8.45 12.56 10.14
C ARG A 192 8.04 11.18 10.61
N VAL A 193 6.80 10.79 10.35
CA VAL A 193 6.29 9.46 10.67
C VAL A 193 5.87 8.74 9.41
N ILE A 194 6.35 7.51 9.20
CA ILE A 194 5.86 6.61 8.16
C ILE A 194 5.07 5.48 8.81
N LEU A 195 3.82 5.30 8.39
CA LEU A 195 3.03 4.10 8.63
C LEU A 195 3.02 3.26 7.35
N THR A 196 3.51 2.02 7.42
CA THR A 196 3.61 1.12 6.27
C THR A 196 3.26 -0.31 6.69
N ASN A 197 2.91 -1.16 5.72
CA ASN A 197 2.64 -2.58 5.94
C ASN A 197 3.42 -3.48 4.97
N ASP A 198 3.29 -4.79 5.13
CA ASP A 198 3.96 -5.80 4.31
C ASP A 198 3.11 -6.28 3.12
N SER A 199 2.02 -5.60 2.78
CA SER A 199 1.11 -6.02 1.71
C SER A 199 1.71 -5.90 0.29
N MET A 200 2.89 -5.27 0.18
CA MET A 200 3.66 -5.11 -1.04
C MET A 200 4.87 -6.06 -1.06
N ALA A 201 5.21 -6.57 -2.23
CA ALA A 201 6.51 -7.17 -2.53
C ALA A 201 7.47 -6.06 -2.96
N GLY A 202 8.71 -6.08 -2.45
CA GLY A 202 9.72 -5.03 -2.64
C GLY A 202 10.21 -4.46 -1.30
N PRO A 203 11.04 -3.39 -1.31
CA PRO A 203 11.37 -2.56 -2.47
C PRO A 203 12.42 -3.20 -3.38
N PHE A 204 12.16 -3.28 -4.69
CA PHE A 204 13.08 -3.87 -5.68
C PHE A 204 14.26 -2.96 -6.07
N ALA A 205 14.24 -1.71 -5.63
CA ALA A 205 15.29 -0.72 -5.80
C ALA A 205 15.50 0.06 -4.48
N PRO A 206 16.62 0.77 -4.29
CA PRO A 206 16.84 1.58 -3.11
C PRO A 206 15.68 2.56 -2.84
N LEU A 207 15.23 2.64 -1.59
CA LEU A 207 14.06 3.43 -1.21
C LEU A 207 14.37 4.92 -1.10
N ALA A 208 15.65 5.32 -1.18
CA ALA A 208 16.11 6.69 -1.02
C ALA A 208 15.34 7.70 -1.88
N GLY A 209 14.98 7.36 -3.12
CA GLY A 209 14.20 8.24 -3.99
C GLY A 209 12.75 8.46 -3.50
N VAL A 210 12.11 7.41 -3.00
CA VAL A 210 10.76 7.50 -2.39
C VAL A 210 10.80 8.29 -1.10
N LEU A 211 11.78 8.01 -0.23
CA LEU A 211 11.93 8.73 1.03
C LEU A 211 12.24 10.20 0.79
N ALA A 212 13.08 10.53 -0.20
CA ALA A 212 13.35 11.92 -0.56
C ALA A 212 12.08 12.67 -0.97
N GLN A 213 11.14 12.06 -1.69
CA GLN A 213 9.86 12.71 -2.01
C GLN A 213 9.05 13.06 -0.76
N PHE A 214 9.00 12.16 0.22
CA PHE A 214 8.32 12.42 1.49
C PHE A 214 9.06 13.47 2.34
N GLU A 215 10.37 13.36 2.48
CA GLU A 215 11.18 14.27 3.31
C GLU A 215 11.12 15.72 2.82
N HIS A 216 11.00 15.95 1.51
CA HIS A 216 10.87 17.28 0.91
C HIS A 216 9.40 17.70 0.67
N CYS A 217 8.44 16.88 1.08
CA CYS A 217 7.02 17.21 0.97
C CYS A 217 6.64 18.30 1.97
N SER A 218 5.88 19.29 1.53
CA SER A 218 5.32 20.35 2.38
C SER A 218 3.85 20.13 2.74
N ALA A 219 3.25 19.02 2.30
CA ALA A 219 1.89 18.63 2.67
C ALA A 219 1.91 17.89 4.00
N ASP A 220 0.84 18.04 4.78
CA ASP A 220 0.68 17.42 6.10
C ASP A 220 0.72 15.88 6.02
N VAL A 221 0.20 15.32 4.92
CA VAL A 221 0.17 13.87 4.66
C VAL A 221 0.71 13.52 3.28
N PHE A 222 1.54 12.50 3.22
CA PHE A 222 2.08 11.92 1.99
C PHE A 222 1.58 10.49 1.82
N GLY A 223 1.03 10.12 0.67
CA GLY A 223 0.82 8.71 0.32
C GLY A 223 1.81 8.28 -0.75
N LEU A 224 2.24 7.02 -0.76
CA LEU A 224 3.07 6.57 -1.87
C LEU A 224 2.28 6.56 -3.19
N THR A 225 1.01 6.16 -3.15
CA THR A 225 0.04 6.33 -4.25
C THR A 225 -1.26 6.94 -3.77
N ASP A 226 -1.94 7.65 -4.67
CA ASP A 226 -3.38 7.92 -4.57
C ASP A 226 -4.17 6.98 -5.48
N THR A 227 -5.49 7.01 -5.39
CA THR A 227 -6.44 6.29 -6.25
C THR A 227 -7.73 7.09 -6.41
N ARG A 228 -8.47 6.83 -7.49
CA ARG A 228 -9.81 7.39 -7.76
C ARG A 228 -10.90 6.32 -7.83
N GLN A 229 -10.64 5.12 -7.28
CA GLN A 229 -11.57 3.99 -7.38
C GLN A 229 -12.95 4.29 -6.77
N TYR A 230 -13.00 5.01 -5.64
CA TYR A 230 -14.25 5.43 -4.98
C TYR A 230 -14.41 6.95 -5.00
N PHE A 231 -13.36 7.63 -4.53
CA PHE A 231 -13.12 9.06 -4.65
C PHE A 231 -11.59 9.25 -4.63
N ARG A 232 -11.07 10.47 -4.79
CA ARG A 232 -9.62 10.68 -4.68
C ARG A 232 -9.12 10.50 -3.23
N HIS A 233 -8.33 9.46 -2.98
CA HIS A 233 -7.76 9.15 -1.67
C HIS A 233 -6.38 8.52 -1.77
N LEU A 234 -5.58 8.63 -0.70
CA LEU A 234 -4.31 7.93 -0.53
C LEU A 234 -4.55 6.46 -0.16
N GLN A 235 -3.68 5.57 -0.67
CA GLN A 235 -3.69 4.15 -0.30
C GLN A 235 -2.85 3.92 0.96
N SER A 236 -3.31 3.02 1.84
CA SER A 236 -2.77 2.92 3.20
C SER A 236 -1.47 2.10 3.36
N TYR A 237 -0.94 1.48 2.31
CA TYR A 237 0.24 0.61 2.45
C TYR A 237 1.55 1.38 2.72
N PHE A 238 1.58 2.69 2.46
CA PHE A 238 2.67 3.60 2.84
C PHE A 238 2.11 5.02 2.94
N VAL A 239 2.01 5.54 4.17
CA VAL A 239 1.50 6.89 4.47
C VAL A 239 2.49 7.60 5.40
N GLY A 240 2.93 8.77 4.99
CA GLY A 240 3.79 9.68 5.75
C GLY A 240 2.99 10.82 6.37
N PHE A 241 3.38 11.22 7.58
CA PHE A 241 2.82 12.36 8.33
C PHE A 241 3.95 13.30 8.73
N THR A 242 3.75 14.60 8.59
CA THR A 242 4.75 15.62 8.91
C THR A 242 4.44 16.33 10.24
N ASP A 243 5.46 16.90 10.84
CA ASP A 243 5.40 17.94 11.88
C ASP A 243 4.50 17.60 13.08
N GLY A 244 4.51 16.33 13.51
CA GLY A 244 3.73 15.87 14.66
C GLY A 244 2.23 15.77 14.42
N LEU A 245 1.76 15.81 13.16
CA LEU A 245 0.33 15.79 12.81
C LEU A 245 -0.43 14.62 13.46
N LEU A 246 0.20 13.45 13.61
CA LEU A 246 -0.41 12.29 14.27
C LEU A 246 -0.78 12.54 15.74
N GLY A 247 -0.15 13.50 16.40
CA GLY A 247 -0.46 13.92 17.76
C GLY A 247 -1.68 14.84 17.85
N GLU A 248 -2.19 15.37 16.74
CA GLU A 248 -3.38 16.21 16.76
C GLU A 248 -4.63 15.43 17.17
N ALA A 249 -5.52 16.11 17.90
CA ALA A 249 -6.70 15.49 18.50
C ALA A 249 -7.55 14.66 17.52
N PRO A 250 -7.82 15.11 16.27
CA PRO A 250 -8.62 14.32 15.33
C PRO A 250 -7.96 12.99 14.93
N LEU A 251 -6.64 12.97 14.73
CA LEU A 251 -5.89 11.76 14.34
C LEU A 251 -5.62 10.85 15.52
N ALA A 252 -5.24 11.42 16.67
CA ALA A 252 -5.10 10.68 17.92
C ALA A 252 -6.40 9.95 18.27
N ALA A 253 -7.55 10.63 18.16
CA ALA A 253 -8.86 10.03 18.40
C ALA A 253 -9.19 8.93 17.37
N PHE A 254 -8.86 9.13 16.09
CA PHE A 254 -9.08 8.14 15.04
C PHE A 254 -8.32 6.83 15.31
N PHE A 255 -7.03 6.90 15.61
CA PHE A 255 -6.23 5.70 15.87
C PHE A 255 -6.57 5.05 17.20
N ALA A 256 -6.98 5.81 18.21
CA ALA A 256 -7.46 5.27 19.49
C ALA A 256 -8.82 4.56 19.39
N ASP A 257 -9.63 4.85 18.37
CA ASP A 257 -10.96 4.25 18.16
C ASP A 257 -11.00 3.19 17.04
N ILE A 258 -9.84 2.65 16.62
CA ILE A 258 -9.83 1.49 15.72
C ILE A 258 -10.50 0.31 16.43
N ARG A 259 -11.48 -0.31 15.75
CA ARG A 259 -12.34 -1.39 16.27
C ARG A 259 -12.20 -2.68 15.47
N LEU A 260 -12.65 -3.78 16.05
CA LEU A 260 -12.82 -5.02 15.30
C LEU A 260 -13.96 -4.86 14.31
N GLU A 261 -13.70 -5.29 13.07
CA GLU A 261 -14.61 -5.18 11.95
C GLU A 261 -14.91 -6.58 11.43
N ASP A 262 -16.18 -6.82 11.08
CA ASP A 262 -16.64 -8.14 10.65
C ASP A 262 -16.16 -8.47 9.23
N THR A 263 -16.00 -7.45 8.38
CA THR A 263 -15.63 -7.63 6.97
C THR A 263 -14.41 -6.81 6.57
N LYS A 264 -13.65 -7.28 5.57
CA LYS A 264 -12.56 -6.52 4.93
C LYS A 264 -13.07 -5.21 4.33
N TRP A 265 -14.29 -5.20 3.80
CA TRP A 265 -14.90 -3.99 3.28
C TRP A 265 -15.13 -2.94 4.38
N ASP A 266 -15.57 -3.35 5.58
CA ASP A 266 -15.74 -2.44 6.69
C ASP A 266 -14.41 -1.83 7.15
N VAL A 267 -13.34 -2.63 7.18
CA VAL A 267 -11.96 -2.15 7.41
C VAL A 267 -11.59 -1.07 6.39
N ILE A 268 -11.80 -1.33 5.09
CA ILE A 268 -11.49 -0.36 4.03
C ILE A 268 -12.34 0.91 4.17
N ASN A 269 -13.65 0.76 4.30
CA ASN A 269 -14.57 1.90 4.32
C ASN A 269 -14.42 2.77 5.58
N ARG A 270 -14.17 2.17 6.74
CA ARG A 270 -14.04 2.90 8.00
C ARG A 270 -12.64 3.43 8.23
N TYR A 271 -11.62 2.71 7.77
CA TYR A 271 -10.24 3.08 8.07
C TYR A 271 -9.55 3.73 6.88
N GLU A 272 -9.40 3.06 5.74
CA GLU A 272 -8.72 3.69 4.59
C GLU A 272 -9.51 4.89 4.03
N LEU A 273 -10.80 4.69 3.73
CA LEU A 273 -11.66 5.77 3.25
C LEU A 273 -12.01 6.75 4.37
N GLY A 274 -12.18 6.27 5.60
CA GLY A 274 -12.48 7.10 6.76
C GLY A 274 -11.33 8.05 7.12
N LEU A 275 -10.09 7.58 7.08
CA LEU A 275 -8.89 8.41 7.31
C LEU A 275 -8.77 9.52 6.26
N ASN A 276 -9.01 9.21 4.99
CA ASN A 276 -9.00 10.24 3.94
C ASN A 276 -10.19 11.21 4.03
N ARG A 277 -11.36 10.76 4.51
CA ARG A 277 -12.48 11.66 4.85
C ARG A 277 -12.11 12.58 6.02
N LEU A 278 -11.40 12.06 7.02
CA LEU A 278 -10.88 12.83 8.14
C LEU A 278 -9.94 13.93 7.65
N PHE A 279 -8.95 13.60 6.81
CA PHE A 279 -8.03 14.59 6.23
C PHE A 279 -8.77 15.76 5.58
N ARG A 280 -9.76 15.47 4.74
CA ARG A 280 -10.56 16.52 4.09
C ARG A 280 -11.41 17.32 5.06
N ARG A 281 -11.97 16.68 6.09
CA ARG A 281 -12.82 17.33 7.09
C ARG A 281 -12.04 18.32 7.93
N GLU A 282 -10.83 17.95 8.34
CA GLU A 282 -9.94 18.80 9.15
C GLU A 282 -9.11 19.78 8.30
N GLY A 283 -9.14 19.64 6.97
CA GLY A 283 -8.43 20.54 6.06
C GLY A 283 -6.94 20.23 5.89
N TYR A 284 -6.49 19.03 6.27
CA TYR A 284 -5.10 18.61 6.07
C TYR A 284 -4.78 18.48 4.57
N GLY A 285 -3.71 19.12 4.14
CA GLY A 285 -3.15 18.98 2.81
C GLY A 285 -2.53 17.60 2.63
N TYR A 286 -2.85 16.92 1.53
CA TYR A 286 -2.25 15.63 1.23
C TYR A 286 -1.86 15.48 -0.24
N THR A 287 -0.75 14.76 -0.47
CA THR A 287 -0.21 14.51 -1.81
C THR A 287 0.21 13.05 -1.98
N ALA A 288 0.47 12.64 -3.22
CA ALA A 288 0.98 11.31 -3.54
C ALA A 288 2.25 11.37 -4.39
N GLY A 289 3.21 10.49 -4.09
CA GLY A 289 4.44 10.35 -4.88
C GLY A 289 4.19 9.80 -6.29
N PHE A 290 3.26 8.86 -6.41
CA PHE A 290 2.81 8.29 -7.68
C PHE A 290 1.30 8.49 -7.84
N ARG A 291 0.91 9.33 -8.81
CA ARG A 291 -0.49 9.68 -9.04
C ARG A 291 -1.21 8.63 -9.89
N ALA A 292 -2.41 8.26 -9.49
CA ALA A 292 -3.30 7.35 -10.22
C ALA A 292 -3.60 7.85 -11.63
N ASP A 293 -3.78 9.17 -11.80
CA ASP A 293 -4.11 9.82 -13.07
C ASP A 293 -3.08 9.52 -14.18
N ASP A 294 -1.84 9.21 -13.79
CA ASP A 294 -0.75 8.98 -14.72
C ASP A 294 -0.65 7.51 -15.17
N VAL A 295 -1.35 6.60 -14.47
CA VAL A 295 -1.20 5.16 -14.68
C VAL A 295 -2.52 4.46 -15.03
N VAL A 296 -3.67 4.96 -14.56
CA VAL A 296 -4.99 4.33 -14.77
C VAL A 296 -6.13 5.36 -14.93
N PRO A 297 -7.23 5.00 -15.62
CA PRO A 297 -8.46 5.79 -15.63
C PRO A 297 -9.13 5.83 -14.23
N ALA A 298 -10.11 6.73 -14.06
CA ALA A 298 -10.90 6.78 -12.84
C ALA A 298 -11.71 5.46 -12.66
N GLY A 299 -11.92 5.03 -11.42
CA GLY A 299 -12.57 3.76 -11.10
C GLY A 299 -11.61 2.57 -10.98
N ASP A 300 -10.42 2.65 -11.58
CA ASP A 300 -9.42 1.58 -11.48
C ASP A 300 -8.48 1.76 -10.28
N ASN A 301 -8.04 0.64 -9.70
CA ASN A 301 -7.02 0.61 -8.66
C ASN A 301 -5.61 0.67 -9.30
N PRO A 302 -4.81 1.72 -9.06
CA PRO A 302 -3.54 1.91 -9.77
C PRO A 302 -2.49 0.84 -9.44
N VAL A 303 -2.44 0.35 -8.20
CA VAL A 303 -1.47 -0.69 -7.84
C VAL A 303 -1.87 -2.08 -8.32
N ILE A 304 -3.09 -2.25 -8.86
CA ILE A 304 -3.59 -3.51 -9.43
C ILE A 304 -3.67 -3.45 -10.95
N ARG A 305 -4.30 -2.42 -11.51
CA ARG A 305 -4.53 -2.27 -12.96
C ARG A 305 -3.47 -1.40 -13.65
N GLY A 306 -2.61 -0.72 -12.91
CA GLY A 306 -1.54 0.13 -13.44
C GLY A 306 -0.15 -0.26 -12.97
N TRP A 307 0.01 -1.45 -12.36
CA TRP A 307 1.25 -1.87 -11.71
C TRP A 307 2.47 -1.78 -12.64
N TRP A 308 2.36 -2.16 -13.92
CA TRP A 308 3.49 -2.13 -14.85
C TRP A 308 3.94 -0.70 -15.16
N ARG A 309 3.00 0.23 -15.37
CA ARG A 309 3.31 1.66 -15.56
C ARG A 309 3.91 2.28 -14.29
N LEU A 310 3.48 1.81 -13.12
CA LEU A 310 4.13 2.21 -11.87
C LEU A 310 5.61 1.77 -11.86
N LEU A 311 5.92 0.53 -12.24
CA LEU A 311 7.32 0.06 -12.32
C LEU A 311 8.15 0.91 -13.28
N GLU A 312 7.64 1.19 -14.49
CA GLU A 312 8.31 2.04 -15.49
C GLU A 312 8.63 3.44 -14.97
N ARG A 313 7.84 3.94 -14.01
CA ARG A 313 8.03 5.25 -13.37
C ARG A 313 8.90 5.20 -12.12
N GLY A 314 9.45 4.03 -11.78
CA GLY A 314 10.33 3.84 -10.64
C GLY A 314 9.62 3.53 -9.33
N PHE A 315 8.34 3.14 -9.35
CA PHE A 315 7.67 2.60 -8.17
C PHE A 315 8.27 1.22 -7.83
N PRO A 316 8.94 1.06 -6.67
CA PRO A 316 9.80 -0.10 -6.45
C PRO A 316 9.03 -1.30 -5.87
N PHE A 317 7.73 -1.40 -6.07
CA PHE A 317 6.89 -2.40 -5.42
C PHE A 317 5.87 -3.03 -6.37
N VAL A 318 5.41 -4.23 -6.01
CA VAL A 318 4.25 -4.90 -6.62
C VAL A 318 3.32 -5.35 -5.52
N LYS A 319 2.00 -5.17 -5.66
CA LYS A 319 1.04 -5.63 -4.64
C LYS A 319 1.08 -7.15 -4.57
N ARG A 320 1.20 -7.75 -3.37
CA ARG A 320 1.29 -9.22 -3.24
C ARG A 320 0.07 -9.96 -3.79
N GLU A 321 -1.10 -9.32 -3.78
CA GLU A 321 -2.36 -9.86 -4.30
C GLU A 321 -2.25 -10.28 -5.78
N ILE A 322 -1.55 -9.49 -6.58
CA ILE A 322 -1.26 -9.76 -8.00
C ILE A 322 -0.51 -11.08 -8.22
N LEU A 323 0.27 -11.51 -7.22
CA LEU A 323 1.08 -12.72 -7.30
C LEU A 323 0.31 -13.97 -6.83
N ARG A 324 -0.77 -13.78 -6.09
CA ARG A 324 -1.54 -14.85 -5.44
C ARG A 324 -2.83 -15.16 -6.16
N ASP A 325 -3.43 -14.16 -6.80
CA ASP A 325 -4.73 -14.25 -7.45
C ASP A 325 -4.58 -14.11 -8.98
N PRO A 326 -4.73 -15.21 -9.73
CA PRO A 326 -4.68 -15.20 -11.19
C PRO A 326 -5.78 -14.33 -11.84
N ASP A 327 -6.91 -14.10 -11.15
CA ASP A 327 -8.02 -13.29 -11.68
C ASP A 327 -7.75 -11.78 -11.55
N VAL A 328 -6.90 -11.40 -10.59
CA VAL A 328 -6.47 -10.02 -10.37
C VAL A 328 -5.41 -9.59 -11.41
N ALA A 329 -4.50 -10.50 -11.76
CA ALA A 329 -3.54 -10.32 -12.85
C ALA A 329 -3.40 -11.62 -13.66
N PRO A 330 -3.97 -11.70 -14.89
CA PRO A 330 -4.06 -12.92 -15.69
C PRO A 330 -2.74 -13.62 -16.07
N ARG A 331 -1.58 -13.15 -15.60
CA ARG A 331 -0.23 -13.59 -15.99
C ARG A 331 0.79 -13.29 -14.90
N ALA A 332 0.86 -14.10 -13.85
CA ALA A 332 1.92 -13.97 -12.83
C ALA A 332 3.33 -14.05 -13.44
N ASP A 333 3.49 -14.83 -14.53
CA ASP A 333 4.71 -14.92 -15.33
C ASP A 333 5.10 -13.56 -15.94
N TRP A 334 4.12 -12.76 -16.34
CA TRP A 334 4.37 -11.41 -16.85
C TRP A 334 4.94 -10.50 -15.76
N VAL A 335 4.40 -10.58 -14.54
CA VAL A 335 4.88 -9.78 -13.40
C VAL A 335 6.33 -10.09 -13.08
N SER A 336 6.69 -11.37 -12.98
CA SER A 336 8.08 -11.79 -12.75
C SER A 336 9.02 -11.30 -13.84
N ARG A 337 8.59 -11.35 -15.12
CA ARG A 337 9.38 -10.86 -16.25
C ARG A 337 9.62 -9.35 -16.20
N GLU A 338 8.59 -8.55 -15.91
CA GLU A 338 8.73 -7.09 -15.86
C GLU A 338 9.59 -6.65 -14.67
N VAL A 339 9.44 -7.26 -13.49
CA VAL A 339 10.29 -6.96 -12.33
C VAL A 339 11.75 -7.29 -12.62
N ALA A 340 12.02 -8.40 -13.30
CA ALA A 340 13.36 -8.75 -13.75
C ALA A 340 13.89 -7.77 -14.80
N ALA A 341 13.06 -7.33 -15.74
CA ALA A 341 13.45 -6.39 -16.78
C ALA A 341 13.76 -4.99 -16.24
N VAL A 342 12.94 -4.48 -15.31
CA VAL A 342 13.07 -3.11 -14.77
C VAL A 342 14.12 -3.03 -13.66
N PHE A 343 14.14 -4.00 -12.73
CA PHE A 343 14.95 -3.94 -11.52
C PHE A 343 16.06 -4.99 -11.44
N GLY A 344 16.12 -5.93 -12.38
CA GLY A 344 17.05 -7.06 -12.31
C GLY A 344 16.79 -8.00 -11.12
N GLN A 345 15.57 -8.00 -10.58
CA GLN A 345 15.19 -8.80 -9.41
C GLN A 345 14.27 -9.97 -9.79
N ARG A 346 14.38 -11.08 -9.05
CA ARG A 346 13.44 -12.21 -9.15
C ARG A 346 12.40 -12.10 -8.04
N ILE A 347 11.16 -11.77 -8.38
CA ILE A 347 10.10 -11.45 -7.40
C ILE A 347 9.80 -12.60 -6.42
N GLU A 348 10.04 -13.85 -6.81
CA GLU A 348 9.82 -15.03 -5.99
C GLU A 348 10.74 -15.05 -4.75
N GLU A 349 11.89 -14.38 -4.80
CA GLU A 349 12.79 -14.24 -3.65
C GLU A 349 12.29 -13.22 -2.62
N TRP A 350 11.27 -12.44 -2.95
CA TRP A 350 10.81 -11.29 -2.17
C TRP A 350 9.61 -11.59 -1.28
N VAL A 351 8.82 -12.62 -1.59
CA VAL A 351 7.54 -12.90 -0.93
C VAL A 351 7.61 -13.75 0.32
#